data_AF-A0A4Y1ZI04-F1
#
_entry.id   AF-A0A4Y1ZI04-F1
#
_cell.length_a   1.000
_cell.length_b   1.000
_cell.length_c   1.000
_cell.angle_alpha   90.00
_cell.angle_beta   90.00
_cell.angle_gamma   90.00
#
_symmetry.space_group_name_H-M   'P 1'
#
loop_
_entity.id
_entity.type
_entity.pdbx_description
1 polymer ?
#
loop_
_entity_poly.entity_id
_entity_poly.type
_entity_poly.pdbx_seq_one_letter_code
_entity_poly.pdbx_strand_id
1 'polypeptide(L)'
;MIHNLGKASWKEILKLTGIIFGISSFFELLNALTLPGKGINFLVLMLNGLLSFIVIGIVFYGLHRSIYTKMIKNKVLSFLVLWLACMLIIGLFVLIHVLTPPLLTLYLASPVGILMITILLVGLTIAALRRNKEDRKIWWSFLPPVYIMGLIGILSRLPLTEDWLASSNGRITAAVCIGFGLILNWVITYVNIRAEKE
;
A
#
# COMPACT_ATOMS: atom_id res chain seq x y z
N MET A 1 36.64 10.52 -15.72
CA MET A 1 36.24 11.17 -14.45
C MET A 1 34.83 10.77 -13.96
N ILE A 2 34.29 9.59 -14.33
CA ILE A 2 32.94 9.14 -13.93
C ILE A 2 32.99 7.91 -12.99
N HIS A 3 34.18 7.35 -12.72
CA HIS A 3 34.39 6.19 -11.82
C HIS A 3 34.10 6.50 -10.32
N ASN A 4 33.61 7.70 -10.02
CA ASN A 4 33.37 8.21 -8.67
C ASN A 4 31.89 8.49 -8.37
N LEU A 5 30.95 7.97 -9.18
CA LEU A 5 29.55 7.89 -8.73
C LEU A 5 29.52 6.84 -7.61
N GLY A 6 29.53 7.32 -6.37
CA GLY A 6 29.57 6.51 -5.17
C GLY A 6 28.52 5.40 -5.23
N LYS A 7 28.91 4.19 -4.86
CA LYS A 7 27.96 3.10 -4.62
C LYS A 7 26.86 3.61 -3.71
N ALA A 8 25.61 3.25 -3.99
CA ALA A 8 24.48 3.61 -3.16
C ALA A 8 24.81 3.36 -1.69
N SER A 9 24.66 4.39 -0.87
CA SER A 9 25.01 4.27 0.54
C SER A 9 24.10 3.24 1.19
N TRP A 10 24.64 2.48 2.15
CA TRP A 10 23.85 1.48 2.89
C TRP A 10 22.58 2.08 3.50
N LYS A 11 22.64 3.36 3.90
CA LYS A 11 21.50 4.13 4.39
C LYS A 11 20.40 4.31 3.36
N GLU A 12 20.72 4.57 2.10
CA GLU A 12 19.75 4.74 1.01
C GLU A 12 19.09 3.41 0.63
N ILE A 13 19.87 2.32 0.57
CA ILE A 13 19.34 0.97 0.32
C ILE A 13 18.35 0.58 1.42
N LEU A 14 18.71 0.77 2.69
CA LEU A 14 17.81 0.50 3.80
C LEU A 14 16.58 1.40 3.81
N LYS A 15 16.73 2.70 3.49
CA LYS A 15 15.60 3.64 3.42
C LYS A 15 14.59 3.22 2.35
N LEU A 16 15.07 2.91 1.14
CA LEU A 16 14.21 2.45 0.06
C LEU A 16 13.59 1.09 0.38
N THR A 17 14.34 0.20 1.03
CA THR A 17 13.84 -1.12 1.45
C THR A 17 12.73 -0.97 2.44
N GLY A 18 12.90 -0.11 3.44
CA GLY A 18 11.87 0.22 4.41
C GLY A 18 10.61 0.80 3.76
N ILE A 19 10.74 1.60 2.70
CA ILE A 19 9.59 2.14 1.97
C ILE A 19 8.82 1.03 1.24
N ILE A 20 9.50 0.20 0.43
CA ILE A 20 8.84 -0.88 -0.33
C ILE A 20 8.22 -1.91 0.62
N PHE A 21 8.96 -2.29 1.66
CA PHE A 21 8.48 -3.18 2.70
C PHE A 21 7.28 -2.58 3.44
N GLY A 22 7.35 -1.30 3.80
CA GLY A 22 6.29 -0.57 4.49
C GLY A 22 5.00 -0.53 3.67
N ILE A 23 5.09 -0.24 2.37
CA ILE A 23 3.94 -0.24 1.45
C ILE A 23 3.34 -1.66 1.35
N SER A 24 4.17 -2.67 1.14
CA SER A 24 3.72 -4.06 1.01
C SER A 24 3.04 -4.56 2.29
N SER A 25 3.66 -4.30 3.43
CA SER A 25 3.14 -4.64 4.76
C SER A 25 1.86 -3.88 5.06
N PHE A 26 1.76 -2.61 4.67
CA PHE A 26 0.58 -1.80 4.87
C PHE A 26 -0.64 -2.41 4.19
N PHE A 27 -0.52 -2.82 2.92
CA PHE A 27 -1.63 -3.45 2.21
C PHE A 27 -2.04 -4.80 2.81
N GLU A 28 -1.08 -5.59 3.27
CA GLU A 28 -1.36 -6.86 3.95
C GLU A 28 -2.12 -6.65 5.28
N LEU A 29 -1.65 -5.73 6.11
CA LEU A 29 -2.29 -5.37 7.37
C LEU A 29 -3.67 -4.74 7.13
N LEU A 30 -3.80 -3.87 6.14
CA LEU A 30 -5.08 -3.28 5.75
C LEU A 30 -6.07 -4.39 5.37
N ASN A 31 -5.67 -5.35 4.54
CA ASN A 31 -6.49 -6.48 4.10
C ASN A 31 -6.97 -7.32 5.30
N ALA A 32 -6.05 -7.67 6.20
CA ALA A 32 -6.36 -8.40 7.44
C ALA A 32 -7.28 -7.62 8.40
N LEU A 33 -7.25 -6.29 8.36
CA LEU A 33 -8.13 -5.44 9.17
C LEU A 33 -9.52 -5.24 8.53
N THR A 34 -9.61 -5.15 7.20
CA THR A 34 -10.88 -4.90 6.51
C THR A 34 -11.74 -6.15 6.29
N LEU A 35 -11.14 -7.34 6.24
CA LEU A 35 -11.87 -8.59 5.98
C LEU A 35 -11.92 -9.47 7.23
N PRO A 36 -13.12 -9.81 7.75
CA PRO A 36 -13.27 -10.74 8.85
C PRO A 36 -12.78 -12.13 8.41
N GLY A 37 -12.04 -12.82 9.28
CA GLY A 37 -11.48 -14.14 8.99
C GLY A 37 -10.14 -14.16 8.23
N LYS A 38 -9.64 -13.03 7.73
CA LYS A 38 -8.25 -12.94 7.25
C LYS A 38 -7.31 -12.60 8.41
N GLY A 39 -6.49 -13.57 8.81
CA GLY A 39 -5.40 -13.34 9.76
C GLY A 39 -4.22 -12.58 9.13
N ILE A 40 -3.35 -12.03 9.97
CA ILE A 40 -2.07 -11.47 9.56
C ILE A 40 -1.09 -12.63 9.36
N ASN A 41 -0.55 -12.78 8.14
CA ASN A 41 0.41 -13.84 7.83
C ASN A 41 1.85 -13.32 7.99
N PHE A 42 2.48 -13.65 9.13
CA PHE A 42 3.85 -13.18 9.39
C PHE A 42 4.87 -13.75 8.40
N LEU A 43 4.62 -14.92 7.83
CA LEU A 43 5.52 -15.51 6.83
C LEU A 43 5.53 -14.70 5.54
N VAL A 44 4.35 -14.25 5.08
CA VAL A 44 4.22 -13.38 3.91
C VAL A 44 4.88 -12.03 4.16
N LEU A 45 4.68 -11.43 5.34
CA LEU A 45 5.39 -10.22 5.76
C LEU A 45 6.92 -10.40 5.68
N MET A 46 7.47 -11.48 6.26
CA MET A 46 8.92 -11.73 6.23
C MET A 46 9.44 -11.94 4.79
N LEU A 47 8.71 -12.69 3.96
CA LEU A 47 9.08 -12.93 2.56
C LEU A 47 9.03 -11.64 1.74
N ASN A 48 8.01 -10.80 1.93
CA ASN A 48 7.90 -9.49 1.30
C ASN A 48 9.05 -8.56 1.71
N GLY A 49 9.46 -8.59 2.98
CA GLY A 49 10.62 -7.84 3.48
C GLY A 49 11.93 -8.30 2.84
N LEU A 50 12.15 -9.62 2.79
CA LEU A 50 13.34 -10.19 2.17
C LEU A 50 13.39 -9.89 0.66
N LEU A 51 12.27 -10.06 -0.05
CA LEU A 51 12.18 -9.77 -1.48
C LEU A 51 12.43 -8.28 -1.75
N SER A 52 11.87 -7.38 -0.93
CA SER A 52 12.10 -5.94 -1.04
C SER A 52 13.59 -5.58 -0.97
N PHE A 53 14.31 -6.21 -0.03
CA PHE A 53 15.76 -5.99 0.12
C PHE A 53 16.54 -6.49 -1.10
N ILE A 54 16.23 -7.69 -1.59
CA ILE A 54 16.87 -8.30 -2.78
C ILE A 54 16.62 -7.44 -4.02
N VAL A 55 15.38 -7.03 -4.26
CA VAL A 55 14.97 -6.23 -5.42
C VAL A 55 15.74 -4.92 -5.48
N ILE A 56 15.85 -4.21 -4.36
CA ILE A 56 16.59 -2.95 -4.31
C ILE A 56 18.08 -3.17 -4.57
N GLY A 57 18.66 -4.22 -3.98
CA GLY A 57 20.04 -4.62 -4.28
C GLY A 57 20.28 -4.85 -5.77
N ILE A 58 19.38 -5.59 -6.43
CA ILE A 58 19.44 -5.85 -7.87
C ILE A 58 19.28 -4.55 -8.68
N VAL A 59 18.33 -3.69 -8.32
CA VAL A 59 18.09 -2.42 -9.02
C VAL A 59 19.31 -1.51 -8.94
N PHE A 60 19.91 -1.33 -7.76
CA PHE A 60 21.12 -0.53 -7.61
C PHE A 60 22.32 -1.13 -8.34
N TYR A 61 22.48 -2.46 -8.29
CA TYR A 61 23.51 -3.16 -9.04
C TYR A 61 23.34 -2.96 -10.55
N GLY A 62 22.10 -3.09 -11.04
CA GLY A 62 21.74 -2.88 -12.44
C GLY A 62 21.96 -1.44 -12.89
N LEU A 63 21.56 -0.45 -12.10
CA LEU A 63 21.79 0.97 -12.37
C LEU A 63 23.28 1.28 -12.46
N HIS A 64 24.09 0.82 -11.49
CA HIS A 64 25.53 0.99 -11.52
C HIS A 64 26.12 0.39 -12.81
N ARG A 65 25.79 -0.87 -13.12
CA ARG A 65 26.34 -1.54 -14.31
C ARG A 65 25.87 -0.94 -15.63
N SER A 66 24.63 -0.47 -15.72
CA SER A 66 24.03 0.16 -16.90
C SER A 66 24.64 1.52 -17.22
N ILE A 67 25.01 2.31 -16.20
CA ILE A 67 25.68 3.60 -16.39
C ILE A 67 27.09 3.42 -16.98
N TYR A 68 27.84 2.42 -16.52
CA TYR A 68 29.23 2.20 -16.97
C TYR A 68 29.35 1.38 -18.26
N THR A 69 28.34 0.60 -18.60
CA THR A 69 28.35 -0.28 -19.77
C THR A 69 27.10 0.03 -20.58
N LYS A 70 27.24 0.68 -21.75
CA LYS A 70 26.16 0.76 -22.75
C LYS A 70 25.82 -0.66 -23.24
N MET A 71 25.15 -1.44 -22.41
CA MET A 71 24.91 -2.87 -22.59
C MET A 71 23.97 -3.15 -23.75
N ILE A 72 23.02 -2.26 -24.02
CA ILE A 72 22.02 -2.43 -25.07
C ILE A 72 21.98 -1.15 -25.91
N LYS A 73 22.47 -1.23 -27.15
CA LYS A 73 22.46 -0.10 -28.10
C LYS A 73 21.07 0.21 -28.66
N ASN A 74 20.19 -0.80 -28.71
CA ASN A 74 18.83 -0.64 -29.25
C ASN A 74 17.85 -0.20 -28.15
N LYS A 75 17.27 0.99 -28.29
CA LYS A 75 16.33 1.58 -27.31
C LYS A 75 15.10 0.69 -27.06
N VAL A 76 14.57 0.04 -28.10
CA VAL A 76 13.38 -0.82 -27.98
C VAL A 76 13.69 -2.07 -27.16
N LEU A 77 14.85 -2.69 -27.40
CA LEU A 77 15.28 -3.87 -26.65
C LEU A 77 15.57 -3.53 -25.18
N SER A 78 16.18 -2.36 -24.92
CA SER A 78 16.42 -1.90 -23.54
C SER A 78 15.11 -1.64 -22.79
N PHE A 79 14.11 -1.08 -23.46
CA PHE A 79 12.78 -0.90 -22.88
C PHE A 79 12.11 -2.24 -22.59
N LEU A 80 12.13 -3.18 -23.53
CA LEU A 80 11.53 -4.52 -23.36
C LEU A 80 12.16 -5.28 -22.18
N VAL A 81 13.48 -5.24 -22.05
CA VAL A 81 14.19 -5.90 -20.93
C VAL A 81 13.80 -5.27 -19.59
N LEU A 82 13.74 -3.94 -19.52
CA LEU A 82 13.32 -3.26 -18.30
C LEU A 82 11.86 -3.57 -17.95
N TRP A 83 10.97 -3.57 -18.94
CA TRP A 83 9.56 -3.88 -18.77
C TRP A 83 9.35 -5.31 -18.27
N LEU A 84 10.04 -6.30 -18.87
CA LEU A 84 10.02 -7.69 -18.42
C LEU A 84 10.55 -7.84 -16.98
N ALA A 85 11.62 -7.13 -16.63
CA ALA A 85 12.15 -7.13 -15.27
C ALA A 85 11.13 -6.55 -14.27
N CYS A 86 10.47 -5.44 -14.59
CA CYS A 86 9.42 -4.86 -13.74
C CYS A 86 8.24 -5.82 -13.58
N MET A 87 7.77 -6.44 -14.67
CA MET A 87 6.68 -7.42 -14.62
C MET A 87 7.04 -8.64 -13.77
N LEU A 88 8.28 -9.11 -13.86
CA LEU A 88 8.77 -10.23 -13.07
C LEU A 88 8.81 -9.87 -11.58
N ILE A 89 9.28 -8.67 -11.22
CA ILE A 89 9.30 -8.21 -9.83
C ILE A 89 7.88 -8.14 -9.26
N ILE A 90 6.95 -7.51 -9.99
CA ILE A 90 5.54 -7.44 -9.57
C ILE A 90 4.95 -8.85 -9.43
N GLY A 91 5.23 -9.72 -10.41
CA GLY A 91 4.79 -11.11 -10.40
C GLY A 91 5.29 -11.88 -9.19
N LEU A 92 6.54 -11.66 -8.75
CA LEU A 92 7.10 -12.31 -7.56
C LEU A 92 6.37 -11.90 -6.28
N PHE A 93 6.07 -10.61 -6.09
CA PHE A 93 5.29 -10.15 -4.94
C PHE A 93 3.88 -10.77 -4.93
N VAL A 94 3.22 -10.81 -6.09
CA VAL A 94 1.90 -11.46 -6.21
C VAL A 94 2.00 -12.96 -5.92
N LEU A 95 3.03 -13.63 -6.43
CA LEU A 95 3.22 -15.07 -6.24
C LEU A 95 3.44 -15.43 -4.77
N ILE A 96 4.14 -14.60 -3.99
CA ILE A 96 4.27 -14.78 -2.53
C ILE A 96 2.88 -14.81 -1.88
N HIS A 97 1.98 -13.90 -2.25
CA HIS A 97 0.63 -13.88 -1.68
C HIS A 97 -0.24 -15.08 -2.08
N VAL A 98 -0.03 -15.64 -3.28
CA VAL A 98 -0.83 -16.78 -3.78
C VAL A 98 -0.29 -18.12 -3.28
N LEU A 99 1.03 -18.29 -3.27
CA LEU A 99 1.67 -19.58 -3.04
C LEU A 99 1.99 -19.83 -1.55
N THR A 100 2.13 -18.78 -0.74
CA THR A 100 2.52 -18.94 0.66
C THR A 100 1.33 -19.47 1.47
N PRO A 101 1.44 -20.68 2.07
CA PRO A 101 0.38 -21.22 2.91
C PRO A 101 0.18 -20.34 4.16
N PRO A 102 -1.00 -20.42 4.81
CA PRO A 102 -1.33 -19.65 6.01
C PRO A 102 -0.59 -20.13 7.28
N LEU A 103 0.70 -20.43 7.16
CA LEU A 103 1.58 -20.73 8.29
C LEU A 103 1.87 -19.43 9.05
N LEU A 104 1.85 -19.47 10.39
CA LEU A 104 1.96 -18.27 11.24
C LEU A 104 0.88 -17.20 10.99
N THR A 105 -0.35 -17.61 10.67
CA THR A 105 -1.49 -16.68 10.60
C THR A 105 -2.05 -16.38 11.98
N LEU A 106 -1.97 -15.13 12.43
CA LEU A 106 -2.67 -14.68 13.63
C LEU A 106 -4.03 -14.12 13.25
N TYR A 107 -5.09 -14.81 13.69
CA TYR A 107 -6.47 -14.34 13.55
C TYR A 107 -6.76 -13.33 14.64
N LEU A 108 -7.21 -12.13 14.24
CA LEU A 108 -7.65 -11.12 15.19
C LEU A 108 -9.09 -11.43 15.62
N ALA A 109 -9.33 -11.44 16.93
CA ALA A 109 -10.69 -11.47 17.46
C ALA A 109 -11.45 -10.22 17.00
N SER A 110 -12.74 -10.37 16.68
CA SER A 110 -13.58 -9.28 16.15
C SER A 110 -13.54 -7.99 16.99
N PRO A 111 -13.59 -8.04 18.34
CA PRO A 111 -13.49 -6.82 19.16
C PRO A 111 -12.13 -6.12 19.07
N VAL A 112 -11.04 -6.88 19.02
CA VAL A 112 -9.66 -6.35 18.89
C VAL A 112 -9.49 -5.68 17.53
N GLY A 113 -10.06 -6.30 16.50
CA GLY A 113 -10.08 -5.76 15.15
C GLY A 113 -10.81 -4.42 15.04
N ILE A 114 -11.98 -4.29 15.66
CA ILE A 114 -12.75 -3.03 15.70
C ILE A 114 -11.97 -1.95 16.45
N LEU A 115 -11.37 -2.31 17.59
CA LEU A 115 -10.57 -1.40 18.39
C LEU A 115 -9.37 -0.86 17.60
N MET A 116 -8.63 -1.72 16.90
CA MET A 116 -7.52 -1.29 16.03
C MET A 116 -7.98 -0.34 14.92
N ILE A 117 -9.06 -0.65 14.20
CA ILE A 117 -9.58 0.23 13.14
C ILE A 117 -9.95 1.60 13.72
N THR A 118 -10.60 1.62 14.88
CA THR A 118 -11.03 2.85 15.55
C THR A 118 -9.83 3.70 15.97
N ILE A 119 -8.80 3.09 16.58
CA ILE A 119 -7.55 3.79 16.92
C ILE A 119 -6.88 4.35 15.67
N LEU A 120 -6.87 3.61 14.55
CA LEU A 120 -6.28 4.08 13.31
C LEU A 120 -7.04 5.28 12.72
N LEU A 121 -8.38 5.25 12.71
CA LEU A 121 -9.20 6.37 12.24
C LEU A 121 -9.04 7.63 13.11
N VAL A 122 -9.02 7.46 14.44
CA VAL A 122 -8.78 8.57 15.39
C VAL A 122 -7.35 9.10 15.25
N GLY A 123 -6.36 8.21 15.13
CA GLY A 123 -4.98 8.57 14.91
C GLY A 123 -4.79 9.35 13.60
N LEU A 124 -5.46 8.92 12.53
CA LEU A 124 -5.45 9.56 11.21
C LEU A 124 -6.03 10.98 11.28
N THR A 125 -7.15 11.16 11.98
CA THR A 125 -7.75 12.50 12.14
C THR A 125 -6.91 13.43 12.98
N ILE A 126 -6.36 12.95 14.10
CA ILE A 126 -5.44 13.75 14.92
C ILE A 126 -4.18 14.13 14.10
N ALA A 127 -3.64 13.18 13.34
CA ALA A 127 -2.49 13.43 12.48
C ALA A 127 -2.81 14.47 11.39
N ALA A 128 -3.96 14.37 10.74
CA ALA A 128 -4.42 15.33 9.74
C ALA A 128 -4.62 16.74 10.34
N LEU A 129 -5.15 16.83 11.56
CA LEU A 129 -5.38 18.12 12.24
C LEU A 129 -4.09 18.80 12.71
N ARG A 130 -3.07 18.03 13.08
CA ARG A 130 -1.75 18.56 13.51
C ARG A 130 -0.89 19.08 12.35
N ARG A 131 -1.26 18.81 11.10
CA ARG A 131 -0.50 19.24 9.92
C ARG A 131 -0.72 20.72 9.61
N ASN A 132 0.25 21.31 8.91
CA ASN A 132 0.17 22.68 8.39
C ASN A 132 -1.04 22.84 7.45
N LYS A 133 -1.50 24.09 7.26
CA LYS A 133 -2.74 24.37 6.52
C LYS A 133 -2.78 23.77 5.11
N GLU A 134 -1.66 23.80 4.37
CA GLU A 134 -1.57 23.25 3.01
C GLU A 134 -1.66 21.72 3.00
N ASP A 135 -0.81 21.06 3.78
CA ASP A 135 -0.86 19.61 3.99
C ASP A 135 -2.26 19.17 4.47
N ARG A 136 -2.84 19.90 5.42
CA ARG A 136 -4.15 19.57 5.99
C ARG A 136 -5.24 19.54 4.93
N LYS A 137 -5.23 20.42 3.92
CA LYS A 137 -6.20 20.39 2.81
C LYS A 137 -6.11 19.09 2.03
N ILE A 138 -4.89 18.66 1.67
CA ILE A 138 -4.65 17.42 0.95
C ILE A 138 -5.13 16.23 1.78
N TRP A 139 -4.75 16.17 3.05
CA TRP A 139 -5.16 15.10 3.96
C TRP A 139 -6.68 15.05 4.15
N TRP A 140 -7.36 16.20 4.16
CA TRP A 140 -8.82 16.27 4.29
C TRP A 140 -9.55 15.62 3.10
N SER A 141 -9.02 15.77 1.88
CA SER A 141 -9.57 15.12 0.70
C SER A 141 -9.51 13.58 0.78
N PHE A 142 -8.48 13.03 1.44
CA PHE A 142 -8.30 11.59 1.58
C PHE A 142 -9.12 10.96 2.73
N LEU A 143 -9.67 11.75 3.65
CA LEU A 143 -10.44 11.21 4.78
C LEU A 143 -11.71 10.45 4.37
N PRO A 144 -12.58 10.96 3.46
CA PRO A 144 -13.84 10.29 3.11
C PRO A 144 -13.69 8.82 2.68
N PRO A 145 -12.84 8.45 1.70
CA PRO A 145 -12.72 7.04 1.29
C PRO A 145 -12.14 6.18 2.42
N VAL A 146 -11.19 6.70 3.21
CA VAL A 146 -10.59 5.95 4.33
C VAL A 146 -11.60 5.70 5.45
N TYR A 147 -12.45 6.69 5.76
CA TYR A 147 -13.52 6.55 6.73
C TYR A 147 -14.56 5.53 6.30
N ILE A 148 -14.98 5.56 5.03
CA ILE A 148 -15.94 4.60 4.49
C ILE A 148 -15.36 3.18 4.56
N MET A 149 -14.09 2.99 4.15
CA MET A 149 -13.43 1.69 4.27
C MET A 149 -13.32 1.21 5.72
N GLY A 150 -12.96 2.10 6.65
CA GLY A 150 -12.87 1.79 8.08
C GLY A 150 -14.23 1.39 8.67
N LEU A 151 -15.30 2.11 8.33
CA LEU A 151 -16.66 1.80 8.76
C LEU A 151 -17.14 0.45 8.21
N ILE A 152 -16.89 0.16 6.94
CA ILE A 152 -17.18 -1.15 6.34
C ILE A 152 -16.42 -2.26 7.09
N GLY A 153 -15.14 -2.04 7.41
CA GLY A 153 -14.35 -2.97 8.21
C GLY A 153 -14.93 -3.22 9.61
N ILE A 154 -15.47 -2.19 10.27
CA ILE A 154 -16.15 -2.34 11.57
C ILE A 154 -17.47 -3.10 11.43
N LEU A 155 -18.30 -2.73 10.45
CA LEU A 155 -19.60 -3.38 10.19
C LEU A 155 -19.42 -4.86 9.82
N SER A 156 -18.34 -5.21 9.14
CA SER A 156 -18.02 -6.60 8.79
C SER A 156 -17.69 -7.48 9.99
N ARG A 157 -17.40 -6.89 11.15
CA ARG A 157 -17.01 -7.58 12.40
C ARG A 157 -18.08 -7.53 13.48
N LEU A 158 -19.20 -6.85 13.23
CA LEU A 158 -20.32 -6.77 14.15
C LEU A 158 -21.30 -7.92 13.88
N PRO A 159 -21.75 -8.66 14.92
CA PRO A 159 -22.59 -9.84 14.75
C PRO A 159 -23.96 -9.54 14.12
N LEU A 160 -24.44 -8.29 14.23
CA LEU A 160 -25.70 -7.84 13.64
C LEU A 160 -25.62 -7.62 12.12
N THR A 161 -24.43 -7.30 11.60
CA THR A 161 -24.26 -6.85 10.21
C THR A 161 -23.35 -7.76 9.38
N GLU A 162 -22.66 -8.71 10.01
CA GLU A 162 -21.74 -9.66 9.37
C GLU A 162 -22.42 -10.45 8.25
N ASP A 163 -23.55 -11.10 8.52
CA ASP A 163 -24.26 -11.94 7.55
C ASP A 163 -24.78 -11.12 6.36
N TRP A 164 -25.31 -9.92 6.64
CA TRP A 164 -25.81 -9.04 5.60
C TRP A 164 -24.67 -8.50 4.72
N LEU A 165 -23.54 -8.12 5.31
CA LEU A 165 -22.39 -7.62 4.57
C LEU A 165 -21.71 -8.71 3.74
N ALA A 166 -21.75 -9.96 4.21
CA ALA A 166 -21.26 -11.12 3.49
C ALA A 166 -22.11 -11.46 2.25
N SER A 167 -23.40 -11.08 2.23
CA SER A 167 -24.32 -11.27 1.12
C SER A 167 -23.92 -10.50 -0.14
N SER A 168 -24.40 -10.94 -1.31
CA SER A 168 -24.12 -10.26 -2.59
C SER A 168 -24.55 -8.78 -2.57
N ASN A 169 -25.71 -8.49 -1.98
CA ASN A 169 -26.24 -7.12 -1.89
C ASN A 169 -25.39 -6.25 -0.96
N GLY A 170 -24.89 -6.81 0.14
CA GLY A 170 -23.98 -6.12 1.07
C GLY A 170 -22.66 -5.76 0.41
N ARG A 171 -22.06 -6.68 -0.37
CA ARG A 171 -20.81 -6.43 -1.11
C ARG A 171 -20.97 -5.35 -2.18
N ILE A 172 -22.07 -5.38 -2.94
CA ILE A 172 -22.37 -4.35 -3.94
C ILE A 172 -22.54 -2.99 -3.26
N THR A 173 -23.26 -2.93 -2.14
CA THR A 173 -23.46 -1.70 -1.38
C THR A 173 -22.13 -1.15 -0.86
N ALA A 174 -21.27 -2.01 -0.31
CA ALA A 174 -19.93 -1.63 0.13
C ALA A 174 -19.08 -1.07 -1.02
N ALA A 175 -19.10 -1.69 -2.20
CA ALA A 175 -18.39 -1.21 -3.38
C ALA A 175 -18.91 0.16 -3.86
N VAL A 176 -20.23 0.36 -3.87
CA VAL A 176 -20.85 1.65 -4.23
C VAL A 176 -20.46 2.74 -3.24
N CYS A 177 -20.48 2.45 -1.93
CA CYS A 177 -20.05 3.39 -0.90
C CYS A 177 -18.59 3.80 -1.06
N ILE A 178 -17.68 2.85 -1.34
CA ILE A 178 -16.27 3.14 -1.61
C ILE A 178 -16.14 4.02 -2.85
N GLY A 179 -16.86 3.70 -3.94
CA GLY A 179 -16.90 4.51 -5.15
C GLY A 179 -17.35 5.95 -4.88
N PHE A 180 -18.39 6.12 -4.07
CA PHE A 180 -18.86 7.44 -3.63
C PHE A 180 -17.79 8.19 -2.81
N GLY A 181 -17.08 7.50 -1.92
CA GLY A 181 -15.94 8.07 -1.17
C GLY A 181 -14.82 8.59 -2.08
N LEU A 182 -14.52 7.88 -3.17
CA LEU A 182 -13.54 8.31 -4.16
C LEU A 182 -14.00 9.53 -4.95
N ILE A 183 -15.30 9.61 -5.29
CA ILE A 183 -15.88 10.79 -5.92
C ILE A 183 -15.77 12.00 -4.98
N LEU A 184 -16.10 11.83 -3.70
CA LEU A 184 -15.93 12.90 -2.70
C LEU A 184 -14.48 13.37 -2.60
N ASN A 185 -13.52 12.45 -2.57
CA ASN A 185 -12.09 12.79 -2.59
C ASN A 185 -11.74 13.66 -3.81
N TRP A 186 -12.21 13.29 -5.00
CA TRP A 186 -11.96 14.03 -6.22
C TRP A 186 -12.58 15.44 -6.17
N VAL A 187 -13.83 15.56 -5.72
CA VAL A 187 -14.54 16.85 -5.58
C VAL A 187 -13.83 17.77 -4.59
N ILE A 188 -13.47 17.28 -3.40
CA ILE A 188 -12.79 18.08 -2.37
C ILE A 188 -11.41 18.52 -2.86
N THR A 189 -10.67 17.62 -3.53
CA THR A 189 -9.38 17.96 -4.13
C THR A 189 -9.52 19.03 -5.20
N TYR A 190 -10.53 18.94 -6.05
CA TYR A 190 -10.81 19.95 -7.07
C TYR A 190 -11.13 21.32 -6.47
N VAL A 191 -11.98 21.36 -5.43
CA VAL A 191 -12.31 22.60 -4.70
C VAL A 191 -11.07 23.20 -4.04
N ASN A 192 -10.23 22.38 -3.42
CA ASN A 192 -9.00 22.84 -2.76
C ASN A 192 -8.00 23.46 -3.73
N ILE A 193 -7.82 22.86 -4.92
CA ILE A 193 -6.94 23.40 -5.98
C ILE A 193 -7.50 24.70 -6.55
N ARG A 194 -8.83 24.81 -6.70
CA ARG A 194 -9.46 26.02 -7.22
C ARG A 194 -9.33 27.19 -6.23
N ALA A 195 -9.51 26.93 -4.94
CA ALA A 195 -9.37 27.93 -3.87
C ALA A 195 -7.93 28.45 -3.67
N GLU A 196 -6.93 27.86 -4.34
CA GLU A 196 -5.54 28.37 -4.35
C GLU A 196 -5.23 29.23 -5.57
N LYS A 197 -6.10 29.25 -6.58
CA LYS A 197 -5.95 30.05 -7.81
C LYS A 197 -6.72 31.38 -7.77
N GLU A 198 -7.68 31.50 -6.86
CA GLU A 198 -8.44 32.73 -6.55
C GLU A 198 -7.77 33.48 -5.38
#